data_AF-A0A3R5X472-F1
#
_entry.id   AF-A0A3R5X472-F1
#
_cell.length_a   1.000
_cell.length_b   1.000
_cell.length_c   1.000
_cell.angle_alpha   90.00
_cell.angle_beta   90.00
_cell.angle_gamma   90.00
#
_symmetry.space_group_name_H-M   'P 1'
#
loop_
_entity.id
_entity.type
_entity.pdbx_description
1 polymer ?
#
loop_
_entity_poly.entity_id
_entity_poly.type
_entity_poly.pdbx_seq_one_letter_code
_entity_poly.pdbx_strand_id
1 'polypeptide(L)' 'TLITATYSLHMFLMTQRNKNTQHMSILPPTHTREHLLMIMHILPLLMLMMKPALI' A
#
# COMPACT_ATOMS: atom_id res chain seq x y z
N THR A 1 -8.62 3.40 -17.74
CA THR A 1 -7.28 3.58 -17.16
C THR A 1 -7.15 4.90 -16.43
N LEU A 2 -7.57 6.04 -17.02
CA LEU A 2 -7.47 7.35 -16.37
C LEU A 2 -8.25 7.44 -15.04
N ILE A 3 -9.52 7.02 -15.02
CA ILE A 3 -10.36 7.05 -13.79
C ILE A 3 -9.78 6.15 -12.69
N THR A 4 -9.28 4.97 -13.05
CA THR A 4 -8.65 4.04 -12.08
C THR A 4 -7.34 4.61 -11.53
N ALA A 5 -6.55 5.28 -12.37
CA ALA A 5 -5.32 5.94 -11.95
C ALA A 5 -5.60 7.14 -11.03
N THR A 6 -6.60 7.97 -11.35
CA THR A 6 -6.98 9.12 -10.53
C THR A 6 -7.57 8.70 -9.19
N TYR A 7 -8.38 7.63 -9.14
CA TYR A 7 -8.89 7.07 -7.89
C TYR A 7 -7.77 6.51 -7.00
N SER A 8 -6.85 5.73 -7.59
CA SER A 8 -5.70 5.18 -6.86
C SER A 8 -4.79 6.29 -6.32
N LEU A 9 -4.55 7.32 -7.13
CA LEU A 9 -3.79 8.49 -6.72
C LEU A 9 -4.49 9.26 -5.60
N HIS A 10 -5.81 9.48 -5.71
CA HIS A 10 -6.59 10.13 -4.66
C HIS A 10 -6.51 9.38 -3.33
N MET A 11 -6.66 8.05 -3.35
CA MET A 11 -6.52 7.21 -2.14
C MET A 11 -5.11 7.32 -1.53
N PHE A 12 -4.06 7.29 -2.35
CA PHE A 12 -2.68 7.45 -1.88
C PHE A 12 -2.45 8.84 -1.25
N LEU A 13 -2.91 9.89 -1.90
CA LEU A 13 -2.75 11.27 -1.43
C LEU A 13 -3.51 11.52 -0.12
N MET A 14 -4.73 11.00 -0.01
CA MET A 14 -5.58 11.20 1.16
C MET A 14 -5.07 10.43 2.39
N THR A 15 -4.47 9.24 2.21
CA THR A 15 -4.04 8.38 3.32
C THR A 15 -2.58 8.55 3.73
N GLN A 16 -1.66 8.83 2.79
CA GLN A 16 -0.22 8.88 3.07
C GLN A 16 0.38 10.29 3.07
N ARG A 17 -0.15 11.21 2.25
CA ARG A 17 0.45 12.56 2.03
C ARG A 17 -0.33 13.70 2.71
N ASN A 18 -1.56 13.46 3.14
CA ASN A 18 -2.32 14.48 3.84
C ASN A 18 -1.75 14.70 5.25
N LYS A 19 -1.95 15.90 5.79
CA LYS A 19 -1.46 16.28 7.12
C LYS A 19 -2.09 15.36 8.16
N ASN A 20 -1.27 14.57 8.86
CA ASN A 20 -1.76 13.69 9.92
C ASN A 20 -2.54 14.53 10.93
N THR A 21 -3.78 14.13 11.24
CA THR A 21 -4.66 14.96 12.06
C THR A 21 -4.01 15.18 13.42
N GLN A 22 -4.12 16.39 13.99
CA GLN A 22 -3.40 16.74 15.23
C GLN A 22 -3.79 15.83 16.41
N HIS A 23 -4.99 15.23 16.38
CA HIS A 23 -5.46 14.23 17.32
C HIS A 23 -4.95 12.80 17.05
N MET A 24 -4.46 12.49 15.84
CA MET A 24 -3.84 11.22 15.45
C MET A 24 -2.30 11.27 15.52
N SER A 25 -1.72 12.23 16.25
CA SER A 25 -0.27 12.34 16.44
C SER A 25 0.34 11.16 17.21
N ILE A 26 -0.50 10.31 17.81
CA ILE A 26 -0.12 9.08 18.50
C ILE A 26 -0.55 7.89 17.64
N LEU A 27 0.11 7.70 16.49
CA LEU A 27 0.02 6.45 15.75
C LEU A 27 1.05 5.49 16.35
N PRO A 28 0.66 4.30 16.83
CA PRO A 28 1.62 3.30 17.26
C PRO A 28 2.52 2.92 16.07
N PRO A 29 3.80 2.59 16.32
CA PRO A 29 4.70 2.14 15.26
C PRO A 29 4.14 0.87 14.60
N THR A 30 4.38 0.73 13.29
CA THR A 30 3.98 -0.46 12.54
C THR A 30 4.65 -1.71 13.13
N HIS A 31 3.86 -2.76 13.33
CA HIS A 31 4.35 -3.98 13.95
C HIS A 31 5.00 -4.93 12.92
N THR A 32 5.91 -5.79 13.38
CA THR A 32 6.60 -6.80 12.54
C THR A 32 5.62 -7.75 11.85
N ARG A 33 4.48 -8.07 12.48
CA ARG A 33 3.39 -8.85 11.89
C ARG A 33 2.81 -8.18 10.65
N GLU A 34 2.59 -6.86 10.70
CA GLU A 34 1.97 -6.10 9.62
C GLU A 34 2.92 -5.99 8.42
N HIS A 35 4.21 -5.79 8.70
CA HIS A 35 5.24 -5.83 7.67
C HIS A 35 5.36 -7.21 7.01
N LEU A 36 5.36 -8.29 7.80
CA LEU A 36 5.42 -9.64 7.26
C LEU A 36 4.20 -9.95 6.39
N LEU A 37 3.00 -9.55 6.82
CA LEU A 37 1.78 -9.70 6.04
C LEU A 37 1.88 -8.95 4.70
N MET A 38 2.32 -7.69 4.73
CA MET A 38 2.48 -6.90 3.52
C MET A 38 3.51 -7.50 2.55
N ILE A 39 4.65 -7.98 3.07
CA ILE A 39 5.67 -8.67 2.26
C ILE A 39 5.10 -9.95 1.63
N MET A 40 4.37 -10.77 2.39
CA MET A 40 3.75 -11.99 1.87
C MET A 40 2.71 -11.73 0.77
N HIS A 41 2.11 -10.54 0.72
CA HIS A 41 1.17 -10.15 -0.34
C HIS A 41 1.86 -9.52 -1.56
N ILE A 42 2.86 -8.65 -1.34
CA ILE A 42 3.55 -7.95 -2.44
C ILE A 42 4.54 -8.86 -3.17
N LEU A 43 5.24 -9.75 -2.45
CA LEU A 43 6.22 -10.66 -3.02
C LEU A 43 5.65 -11.59 -4.12
N PRO A 44 4.51 -12.29 -3.92
CA PRO A 44 3.93 -13.12 -4.98
C PRO A 44 3.43 -12.29 -6.17
N LEU A 45 2.84 -11.12 -5.91
CA LEU A 45 2.40 -10.20 -6.96
C LEU A 45 3.55 -9.74 -7.86
N LEU A 46 4.68 -9.38 -7.26
CA LEU A 46 5.88 -8.97 -7.99
C LEU A 46 6.49 -10.15 -8.77
N MET A 47 6.52 -11.33 -8.16
CA MET A 47 7.01 -12.55 -8.82
C MET A 47 6.16 -12.93 -10.04
N LEU A 48 4.85 -12.78 -9.96
CA LEU A 48 3.92 -12.97 -11.10
C LEU A 48 4.12 -11.93 -12.20
N MET A 49 4.44 -10.68 -11.85
CA MET A 49 4.73 -9.65 -12.84
C MET A 49 6.01 -9.95 -13.64
N MET A 50 7.03 -10.54 -13.01
CA MET A 50 8.29 -10.90 -13.67
C MET A 50 8.18 -12.17 -14.54
N LYS A 51 7.31 -13.12 -14.16
CA LYS A 51 7.07 -14.36 -14.90
C LYS A 51 5.57 -14.60 -15.04
N PRO A 52 4.89 -13.89 -15.96
CA PRO A 52 3.46 -14.02 -16.15
C PRO A 52 3.04 -15.41 -16.65
N ALA A 53 3.97 -16.18 -17.22
CA ALA A 53 3.74 -17.55 -17.69
C ALA A 53 3.64 -18.61 -16.57
N LEU A 54 3.75 -18.20 -15.30
CA LEU A 54 3.59 -19.10 -14.15
C LEU A 54 2.10 -19.31 -13.76
N ILE A 55 1.19 -18.60 -14.44
CA ILE A 55 -0.27 -18.71 -14.39
C ILE A 55 -0.76 -19.09 -15.79
#